data_AF-A0A6C0M1Z0-F1
#
_entry.id   AF-A0A6C0M1Z0-F1
#
_cell.length_a   1.000
_cell.length_b   1.000
_cell.length_c   1.000
_cell.angle_alpha   90.00
_cell.angle_beta   90.00
_cell.angle_gamma   90.00
#
_symmetry.space_group_name_H-M   'P 1'
#
loop_
_entity.id
_entity.type
_entity.pdbx_description
1 polymer ?
#
loop_
_entity_poly.entity_id
_entity_poly.type
_entity_poly.pdbx_seq_one_letter_code
_entity_poly.pdbx_strand_id
1 'polypeptide(L)' 'MTENYLIVQCPHCENDIFIMRSEINCAIFRHAVLKSNNQQINPHAPKEECEHLINNNMIYGCGKPFKIINDKAIICDYI' A
#
# COMPACT_ATOMS: atom_id res chain seq x y z
N MET A 1 -6.61 -9.56 24.21
CA MET A 1 -7.15 -8.66 23.19
C MET A 1 -6.11 -8.60 22.09
N THR A 2 -6.22 -9.47 21.09
CA THR A 2 -5.31 -9.44 19.94
C THR A 2 -5.63 -8.19 19.13
N GLU A 3 -4.63 -7.36 18.87
CA GLU A 3 -4.82 -6.15 18.06
C GLU A 3 -5.31 -6.52 16.67
N ASN A 4 -6.45 -5.94 16.26
CA ASN A 4 -7.10 -6.23 14.96
C ASN A 4 -6.41 -5.54 13.78
N TYR A 5 -5.33 -4.82 14.04
CA TYR A 5 -4.58 -4.05 13.06
C TYR A 5 -3.10 -4.39 13.10
N LEU A 6 -2.41 -4.00 12.06
CA LEU A 6 -0.97 -4.13 11.87
C LEU A 6 -0.43 -2.77 11.45
N ILE A 7 0.62 -2.31 12.13
CA ILE A 7 1.39 -1.13 11.72
C ILE A 7 2.70 -1.63 11.13
N VAL A 8 2.96 -1.27 9.88
CA VAL A 8 4.23 -1.56 9.19
C VAL A 8 4.78 -0.30 8.55
N GLN A 9 6.09 -0.24 8.40
CA GLN A 9 6.73 0.81 7.60
C GLN A 9 6.78 0.41 6.14
N CYS A 10 6.45 1.35 5.26
CA CYS A 10 6.63 1.17 3.84
C CYS A 10 8.11 0.90 3.53
N PRO A 11 8.48 -0.22 2.88
CA PRO A 11 9.88 -0.53 2.62
C PRO A 11 10.51 0.36 1.53
N HIS A 12 9.72 1.27 0.92
CA HIS A 12 10.16 2.17 -0.14
C HIS A 12 10.32 3.62 0.28
N CYS A 13 9.56 4.07 1.27
CA CYS A 13 9.56 5.47 1.71
C CYS A 13 9.47 5.64 3.23
N GLU A 14 9.56 4.55 3.99
CA GLU A 14 9.68 4.50 5.45
C GLU A 14 8.49 5.08 6.25
N ASN A 15 7.45 5.56 5.56
CA ASN A 15 6.22 6.01 6.19
C ASN A 15 5.42 4.84 6.78
N ASP A 16 4.77 5.10 7.91
CA ASP A 16 3.90 4.12 8.57
C ASP A 16 2.61 3.86 7.78
N ILE A 17 2.22 2.59 7.74
CA ILE A 17 1.01 2.10 7.09
C ILE A 17 0.20 1.33 8.13
N PHE A 18 -1.07 1.70 8.24
CA PHE A 18 -2.04 1.02 9.08
C PHE A 18 -2.86 0.04 8.23
N ILE A 19 -2.87 -1.24 8.59
CA ILE A 19 -3.57 -2.30 7.86
C ILE A 19 -4.48 -3.05 8.83
N MET A 20 -5.77 -3.15 8.52
CA MET A 20 -6.66 -4.02 9.28
C MET A 20 -6.34 -5.48 8.95
N ARG A 21 -6.11 -6.32 9.96
CA ARG A 21 -5.80 -7.74 9.75
C ARG A 21 -6.94 -8.48 9.02
N SER A 22 -8.18 -8.02 9.19
CA SER A 22 -9.36 -8.54 8.47
C SER A 22 -9.38 -8.24 6.97
N GLU A 23 -8.56 -7.29 6.49
CA GLU A 23 -8.50 -6.88 5.08
C GLU A 23 -7.30 -7.51 4.35
N ILE A 24 -6.46 -8.26 5.06
CA ILE A 24 -5.32 -8.98 4.49
C ILE A 24 -5.82 -10.25 3.80
N ASN A 25 -6.10 -10.15 2.50
CA ASN A 25 -6.45 -11.30 1.65
C ASN A 25 -5.22 -11.82 0.87
N CYS A 26 -4.78 -11.09 -0.16
CA CYS A 26 -3.63 -11.48 -0.99
C CYS A 26 -2.26 -11.05 -0.38
N ALA A 27 -2.30 -10.25 0.68
CA ALA A 27 -1.15 -9.64 1.35
C ALA A 27 -0.26 -8.74 0.45
N ILE A 28 -0.70 -8.43 -0.78
CA ILE A 28 -0.05 -7.47 -1.69
C ILE A 28 -0.78 -6.14 -1.57
N PHE A 29 -0.02 -5.07 -1.40
CA PHE A 29 -0.54 -3.72 -1.23
C PHE A 29 0.28 -2.73 -2.06
N ARG A 30 -0.33 -1.62 -2.44
CA ARG A 30 0.38 -0.43 -2.93
C ARG A 30 0.25 0.67 -1.90
N HIS A 31 1.35 1.33 -1.56
CA HIS A 31 1.33 2.45 -0.62
C HIS A 31 0.81 3.71 -1.33
N ALA A 32 -0.49 3.73 -1.59
CA ALA A 32 -1.18 4.79 -2.32
C ALA A 32 -2.64 4.90 -1.89
N VAL A 33 -3.02 6.10 -1.43
CA VAL A 33 -4.38 6.48 -1.09
C VAL A 33 -4.80 7.64 -1.98
N LEU A 34 -5.90 7.51 -2.72
CA LEU A 34 -6.42 8.57 -3.58
C LEU A 34 -6.81 9.79 -2.76
N LYS A 35 -6.33 10.97 -3.16
CA LYS A 35 -6.68 12.24 -2.49
C LYS A 35 -8.14 12.64 -2.70
N SER A 36 -8.76 12.16 -3.78
CA SER A 36 -10.14 12.51 -4.14
C SER A 36 -11.18 11.94 -3.20
N ASN A 37 -10.96 10.73 -2.67
CA ASN A 37 -11.93 9.99 -1.87
C ASN A 37 -11.34 9.29 -0.64
N ASN A 38 -10.04 9.45 -0.38
CA ASN A 38 -9.30 8.78 0.70
C ASN A 38 -9.37 7.25 0.67
N GLN A 39 -9.65 6.64 -0.49
CA GLN A 39 -9.63 5.19 -0.66
C GLN A 39 -8.26 4.71 -1.12
N GLN A 40 -7.87 3.53 -0.66
CA GLN A 40 -6.65 2.87 -1.15
C GLN A 40 -6.81 2.52 -2.63
N ILE A 41 -5.75 2.68 -3.42
CA ILE A 41 -5.79 2.26 -4.83
C ILE A 41 -5.86 0.74 -4.91
N ASN A 42 -6.31 0.23 -6.06
CA ASN A 42 -6.28 -1.19 -6.34
C ASN A 42 -4.83 -1.72 -6.23
N PRO A 43 -4.54 -2.71 -5.36
CA PRO A 43 -3.19 -3.29 -5.23
C PRO A 43 -2.64 -3.86 -6.53
N HIS A 44 -3.53 -4.29 -7.43
CA HIS A 44 -3.24 -4.85 -8.74
C HIS A 44 -3.41 -3.83 -9.87
N ALA A 45 -3.49 -2.53 -9.56
CA ALA A 45 -3.51 -1.50 -10.58
C ALA A 45 -2.25 -1.58 -11.46
N PRO A 46 -2.35 -1.37 -12.78
CA PRO A 46 -1.20 -1.34 -13.67
C PRO A 46 -0.19 -0.28 -13.23
N LYS A 47 1.08 -0.54 -13.47
CA LYS A 47 2.17 0.40 -13.21
C LYS A 47 1.93 1.78 -13.84
N GLU A 48 1.45 1.83 -15.09
CA GLU A 48 1.19 3.08 -15.80
C GLU A 48 0.12 3.94 -15.10
N GLU A 49 -0.93 3.32 -14.57
CA GLU A 49 -1.96 4.02 -13.79
C GLU A 49 -1.36 4.58 -12.50
N CYS A 50 -0.55 3.78 -11.79
CA CYS A 50 0.12 4.22 -10.57
C CYS A 50 1.09 5.39 -10.84
N GLU A 51 1.88 5.31 -11.90
CA GLU A 51 2.81 6.37 -12.30
C GLU A 51 2.07 7.65 -12.67
N HIS A 52 0.94 7.54 -13.38
CA HIS A 52 0.08 8.69 -13.67
C HIS A 52 -0.42 9.36 -12.38
N LEU A 53 -0.91 8.58 -11.42
CA LEU A 53 -1.39 9.11 -10.13
C LEU A 53 -0.28 9.77 -9.30
N ILE A 54 0.93 9.21 -9.30
CA ILE A 54 2.10 9.79 -8.63
C ILE A 54 2.49 11.11 -9.31
N ASN A 55 2.65 11.10 -10.64
CA ASN A 55 3.13 12.26 -11.42
C ASN A 55 2.16 13.45 -11.35
N ASN A 56 0.85 13.17 -11.24
CA ASN A 56 -0.18 14.19 -11.07
C ASN A 56 -0.46 14.52 -9.59
N ASN A 57 0.33 13.98 -8.66
CA ASN A 57 0.19 14.21 -7.22
C ASN A 57 -1.24 13.92 -6.69
N MET A 58 -1.88 12.87 -7.23
CA MET A 58 -3.27 12.49 -6.95
C MET A 58 -3.41 11.47 -5.80
N ILE A 59 -2.29 10.99 -5.26
CA ILE A 59 -2.26 10.01 -4.16
C ILE A 59 -1.39 10.50 -2.98
N TYR A 60 -1.66 9.97 -1.79
CA TYR A 60 -0.73 9.97 -0.66
C TYR A 60 0.08 8.68 -0.65
N GLY A 61 1.38 8.77 -0.39
CA GLY A 61 2.31 7.63 -0.38
C GLY A 61 3.18 7.55 -1.63
N CYS A 62 3.92 6.45 -1.79
CA CYS A 62 4.89 6.28 -2.88
C CYS A 62 4.34 5.54 -4.11
N GLY A 63 3.14 4.97 -4.04
CA GLY A 63 2.50 4.18 -5.10
C GLY A 63 3.21 2.88 -5.49
N LYS A 64 4.28 2.51 -4.77
CA LYS A 64 5.03 1.28 -5.02
C LYS A 64 4.38 0.08 -4.34
N PRO A 65 4.42 -1.11 -4.98
CA PRO A 65 3.91 -2.34 -4.41
C PRO A 65 4.83 -2.89 -3.32
N PHE A 66 4.24 -3.52 -2.31
CA PHE A 66 4.92 -4.25 -1.26
C PHE A 66 4.04 -5.42 -0.79
N LYS A 67 4.65 -6.38 -0.11
CA LYS A 67 3.96 -7.55 0.44
C LYS A 67 4.11 -7.60 1.95
N ILE A 68 3.07 -8.02 2.65
CA ILE A 68 3.15 -8.37 4.08
C ILE A 68 3.55 -9.84 4.23
N ILE A 69 4.65 -10.09 4.92
CA ILE A 69 5.11 -11.45 5.29
C ILE A 69 5.50 -11.42 6.77
N ASN A 70 4.87 -12.28 7.57
CA ASN A 70 5.10 -12.35 9.03
C ASN A 70 5.04 -10.96 9.69
N ASP A 71 3.96 -10.21 9.42
CA ASP A 71 3.72 -8.86 9.96
C ASP A 71 4.80 -7.81 9.57
N LYS A 72 5.60 -8.07 8.53
CA LYS A 72 6.59 -7.15 7.99
C LYS A 72 6.29 -6.80 6.55
N ALA A 73 6.46 -5.54 6.18
CA ALA A 73 6.39 -5.11 4.78
C ALA A 73 7.72 -5.34 4.07
N ILE A 74 7.66 -6.00 2.91
CA ILE A 74 8.81 -6.37 2.10
C ILE A 74 8.58 -5.87 0.67
N ILE A 75 9.63 -5.37 0.03
CA ILE A 75 9.58 -4.94 -1.37
C ILE A 75 9.12 -6.12 -2.23
N CYS A 76 8.20 -5.84 -3.15
CA CYS A 76 7.68 -6.82 -4.09
C CYS A 76 7.62 -6.19 -5.48
N ASP A 77 8.12 -6.88 -6.50
CA ASP A 77 8.08 -6.42 -7.89
C ASP A 77 6.78 -6.83 -8.60
N TYR A 78 5.69 -6.97 -7.85
CA TYR A 78 4.39 -7.36 -8.43
C TYR A 78 3.89 -6.26 -9.37
N ILE A 79 3.60 -6.65 -10.62
CA ILE A 79 3.31 -5.79 -11.77
C ILE A 79 1.84 -5.36 -11.75
#